data_AF-A0A7W2F8Y8-F1
#
_entry.id   AF-A0A7W2F8Y8-F1
#
_cell.length_a   1.000
_cell.length_b   1.000
_cell.length_c   1.000
_cell.angle_alpha   90.00
_cell.angle_beta   90.00
_cell.angle_gamma   90.00
#
_symmetry.space_group_name_H-M   'P 1'
#
loop_
_entity.id
_entity.type
_entity.pdbx_description
1 polymer ?
#
loop_
_entity_poly.entity_id
_entity_poly.type
_entity_poly.pdbx_seq_one_letter_code
_entity_poly.pdbx_strand_id
1 'polypeptide(L)'
;MQIINSQIDDAALKAIGRDVAHLLCAGEVDALAARFGYAVALGRGPATAIREDLAECFGQVGAIGLARNLEFGCDVKFFAPNSSNLLAIVECVIPALNGADVLVEIAVTSDGSNRYATLEQISVVN
;
A
#
# COMPACT_ATOMS: atom_id res chain seq x y z
N MET A 1 -10.04 -2.82 -3.02
CA MET A 1 -10.99 -1.78 -3.47
C MET A 1 -11.24 -1.89 -4.97
N GLN A 2 -12.49 -1.92 -5.43
CA GLN A 2 -12.77 -1.80 -6.88
C GLN A 2 -12.56 -0.35 -7.33
N ILE A 3 -11.93 -0.15 -8.49
CA ILE A 3 -11.67 1.17 -9.07
C ILE A 3 -12.25 1.26 -10.49
N ILE A 4 -12.60 2.47 -10.93
CA ILE A 4 -13.17 2.71 -12.27
C ILE A 4 -12.09 3.12 -13.28
N ASN A 5 -12.38 3.01 -14.58
CA ASN A 5 -11.42 3.33 -15.65
C ASN A 5 -10.87 4.75 -15.60
N SER A 6 -11.61 5.73 -15.08
CA SER A 6 -11.11 7.10 -14.91
C SER A 6 -10.15 7.26 -13.73
N GLN A 7 -9.84 6.17 -13.01
CA GLN A 7 -8.91 6.14 -11.87
C GLN A 7 -7.63 5.36 -12.17
N ILE A 8 -7.26 5.19 -13.45
CA ILE A 8 -6.05 4.44 -13.85
C ILE A 8 -4.95 5.31 -14.43
N ASP A 9 -5.11 6.64 -14.43
CA ASP A 9 -4.00 7.54 -14.73
C ASP A 9 -3.07 7.68 -13.52
N ASP A 10 -1.85 8.17 -13.78
CA ASP A 10 -0.81 8.35 -12.78
C ASP A 10 -1.28 9.16 -11.57
N ALA A 11 -2.01 10.26 -11.79
CA ALA A 11 -2.45 11.15 -10.72
C ALA A 11 -3.49 10.47 -9.81
N ALA A 12 -4.44 9.75 -10.39
CA ALA A 12 -5.46 9.01 -9.67
C ALA A 12 -4.86 7.85 -8.86
N LEU A 13 -3.92 7.10 -9.45
CA LEU A 13 -3.24 6.01 -8.75
C LEU A 13 -2.36 6.51 -7.61
N LYS A 14 -1.66 7.63 -7.79
CA LYS A 14 -0.94 8.31 -6.68
C LYS A 14 -1.88 8.78 -5.58
N ALA A 15 -3.10 9.21 -5.92
CA ALA A 15 -4.10 9.57 -4.92
C ALA A 15 -4.54 8.36 -4.09
N ILE A 16 -4.69 7.19 -4.71
CA ILE A 16 -4.95 5.94 -4.00
C ILE A 16 -3.79 5.58 -3.05
N GLY A 17 -2.55 5.70 -3.52
CA GLY A 17 -1.37 5.51 -2.67
C GLY A 17 -1.37 6.44 -1.45
N ARG A 18 -1.71 7.71 -1.65
CA ARG A 18 -1.87 8.68 -0.55
C ARG A 18 -2.97 8.32 0.43
N ASP A 19 -4.12 7.86 -0.04
CA ASP A 19 -5.20 7.38 0.83
C ASP A 19 -4.74 6.21 1.73
N VAL A 20 -4.03 5.24 1.15
CA VAL A 20 -3.47 4.10 1.89
C VAL A 20 -2.48 4.55 2.94
N ALA A 21 -1.51 5.39 2.56
CA ALA A 21 -0.50 5.92 3.45
C ALA A 21 -1.10 6.75 4.60
N HIS A 22 -2.10 7.59 4.33
CA HIS A 22 -2.80 8.34 5.38
C HIS A 22 -3.48 7.44 6.41
N LEU A 23 -4.15 6.37 5.97
CA LEU A 23 -4.76 5.40 6.89
C LEU A 23 -3.72 4.70 7.75
N LEU A 24 -2.57 4.32 7.16
CA LEU A 24 -1.45 3.72 7.90
C LEU A 24 -0.88 4.68 8.95
N CYS A 25 -0.58 5.93 8.58
CA CYS A 25 -0.05 6.93 9.51
C CYS A 25 -1.04 7.29 10.63
N ALA A 26 -2.34 7.24 10.35
CA ALA A 26 -3.39 7.43 11.34
C ALA A 26 -3.57 6.23 12.29
N GLY A 27 -3.05 5.04 11.92
CA GLY A 27 -3.26 3.79 12.66
C GLY A 27 -4.61 3.14 12.37
N GLU A 28 -5.31 3.58 11.32
CA GLU A 28 -6.64 3.15 10.90
C GLU A 28 -6.58 1.82 10.11
N VAL A 29 -5.92 0.81 10.68
CA VAL A 29 -5.62 -0.44 9.99
C VAL A 29 -6.87 -1.24 9.65
N ASP A 30 -7.89 -1.22 10.50
CA ASP A 30 -9.15 -1.92 10.22
C ASP A 30 -9.88 -1.30 9.02
N ALA A 31 -9.89 0.04 8.93
CA ALA A 31 -10.47 0.75 7.79
C ALA A 31 -9.68 0.50 6.50
N LEU A 32 -8.35 0.50 6.58
CA LEU A 32 -7.46 0.14 5.47
C LEU A 32 -7.75 -1.27 4.96
N ALA A 33 -7.76 -2.25 5.86
CA ALA A 33 -8.03 -3.65 5.57
C ALA A 33 -9.43 -3.85 4.95
N ALA A 34 -10.46 -3.18 5.49
CA ALA A 34 -11.81 -3.27 4.95
C ALA A 34 -11.92 -2.69 3.53
N ARG A 35 -11.19 -1.62 3.22
CA ARG A 35 -11.26 -0.94 1.92
C ARG A 35 -10.37 -1.61 0.86
N PHE A 36 -9.14 -1.95 1.23
CA PHE A 36 -8.10 -2.41 0.30
C PHE A 36 -7.79 -3.90 0.39
N GLY A 37 -8.17 -4.58 1.47
CA GLY A 37 -7.69 -5.94 1.75
C GLY A 37 -6.18 -5.96 1.99
N TYR A 38 -5.59 -7.15 1.90
CA TYR A 38 -4.13 -7.31 1.92
C TYR A 38 -3.71 -8.58 1.18
N ALA A 39 -2.87 -8.46 0.14
CA ALA A 39 -2.53 -9.56 -0.75
C ALA A 39 -1.67 -10.62 -0.04
N VAL A 40 -0.70 -10.19 0.76
CA VAL A 40 0.21 -11.08 1.52
C VAL A 40 -0.28 -11.39 2.94
N ALA A 41 -1.61 -11.43 3.12
CA ALA A 41 -2.19 -11.86 4.39
C ALA A 41 -1.86 -13.32 4.73
N LEU A 42 -1.71 -14.19 3.71
CA LEU A 42 -1.24 -15.58 3.85
C LEU A 42 -1.99 -16.40 4.91
N GLY A 43 -3.32 -16.25 4.96
CA GLY A 43 -4.20 -16.95 5.91
C GLY A 43 -4.42 -16.23 7.24
N ARG A 44 -3.66 -15.16 7.52
CA ARG A 44 -3.96 -14.21 8.59
C ARG A 44 -5.11 -13.32 8.15
N GLY A 45 -5.94 -12.85 9.09
CA GLY A 45 -6.93 -11.81 8.76
C GLY A 45 -6.22 -10.55 8.23
N PRO A 46 -6.74 -9.84 7.20
CA PRO A 46 -6.01 -8.73 6.57
C PRO A 46 -5.54 -7.64 7.56
N ALA A 47 -6.39 -7.23 8.50
CA ALA A 47 -6.01 -6.26 9.53
C ALA A 47 -4.91 -6.78 10.46
N THR A 48 -4.99 -8.06 10.87
CA THR A 48 -3.96 -8.72 11.69
C THR A 48 -2.63 -8.76 10.97
N ALA A 49 -2.64 -9.20 9.71
CA ALA A 49 -1.44 -9.29 8.87
C ALA A 49 -0.75 -7.93 8.69
N ILE A 50 -1.52 -6.88 8.39
CA ILE A 50 -0.97 -5.51 8.27
C ILE A 50 -0.30 -5.06 9.57
N ARG A 51 -0.94 -5.32 10.73
CA ARG A 51 -0.37 -4.94 12.04
C ARG A 51 0.93 -5.69 12.32
N GLU A 52 0.97 -6.98 12.03
CA GLU A 52 2.15 -7.82 12.22
C GLU A 52 3.31 -7.39 11.31
N ASP A 53 3.05 -7.17 10.02
CA ASP A 53 4.09 -6.78 9.06
C ASP A 53 4.63 -5.37 9.35
N LEU A 54 3.78 -4.43 9.81
CA LEU A 54 4.23 -3.13 10.32
C LEU A 54 5.12 -3.29 11.56
N ALA A 55 4.72 -4.12 12.51
CA ALA A 55 5.51 -4.36 13.72
C ALA A 55 6.86 -4.99 13.39
N GLU A 56 6.91 -5.88 12.40
CA GLU A 56 8.15 -6.44 11.88
C GLU A 56 9.03 -5.35 11.26
N CYS A 57 8.48 -4.52 10.37
CA CYS A 57 9.23 -3.40 9.77
C CYS A 57 9.81 -2.47 10.84
N PHE A 58 9.01 -2.11 11.84
CA PHE A 58 9.46 -1.27 12.95
C PHE A 58 10.57 -1.94 13.77
N GLY A 59 10.47 -3.24 14.02
CA GLY A 59 11.51 -4.01 14.69
C GLY A 59 12.83 -4.00 13.92
N GLN A 60 12.78 -4.12 12.59
CA GLN A 60 13.96 -4.11 11.73
C GLN A 60 14.70 -2.76 11.74
N VAL A 61 13.96 -1.64 11.72
CA VAL A 61 14.56 -0.29 11.69
C VAL A 61 14.71 0.36 13.06
N GLY A 62 14.26 -0.29 14.14
CA GLY A 62 14.27 0.30 15.49
C GLY A 62 13.31 1.49 15.66
N ALA A 63 12.17 1.47 14.97
CA ALA A 63 11.10 2.44 15.12
C ALA A 63 9.97 1.93 16.02
N ILE A 64 9.02 2.81 16.36
CA ILE A 64 7.80 2.45 17.12
C ILE A 64 6.51 2.82 16.38
N GLY A 65 6.63 3.31 15.14
CA GLY A 65 5.50 3.81 14.36
C GLY A 65 5.94 4.60 13.13
N LEU A 66 4.96 4.88 12.27
CA LEU A 66 5.11 5.78 11.13
C LEU A 66 5.02 7.25 11.58
N ALA A 67 5.75 8.12 10.90
CA ALA A 67 5.66 9.54 11.11
C ALA A 67 4.32 10.09 10.60
N ARG A 68 3.69 10.97 11.38
CA ARG A 68 2.44 11.62 11.03
C ARG A 68 2.71 12.94 10.32
N ASN A 69 1.84 13.30 9.38
CA ASN A 69 1.81 14.63 8.73
C ASN A 69 3.10 15.02 8.00
N LEU A 70 3.91 14.05 7.56
CA LEU A 70 5.01 14.31 6.64
C LEU A 70 4.52 14.15 5.20
N GLU A 71 5.07 14.96 4.30
CA GLU A 71 4.94 14.71 2.88
C GLU A 71 5.69 13.42 2.54
N PHE A 72 5.03 12.54 1.79
CA PHE A 72 5.62 11.32 1.28
C PHE A 72 5.39 11.24 -0.24
N GLY A 73 6.37 10.67 -0.93
CA GLY A 73 6.28 10.41 -2.37
C GLY A 73 5.51 9.12 -2.63
N CYS A 74 4.69 9.13 -3.68
CA CYS A 74 4.19 7.90 -4.28
C CYS A 74 4.53 7.91 -5.77
N ASP A 75 5.10 6.81 -6.25
CA ASP A 75 5.40 6.56 -7.65
C ASP A 75 4.49 5.47 -8.21
N VAL A 76 4.28 5.50 -9.53
CA VAL A 76 3.43 4.54 -10.23
C VAL A 76 4.23 3.93 -11.36
N LYS A 77 4.25 2.61 -11.39
CA LYS A 77 4.85 1.85 -12.50
C LYS A 77 3.77 1.03 -13.18
N PHE A 78 3.56 1.32 -14.45
CA PHE A 78 2.64 0.57 -15.31
C PHE A 78 3.33 -0.64 -15.92
N PHE A 79 2.55 -1.71 -16.10
CA PHE A 79 3.00 -2.94 -16.73
C PHE A 79 2.35 -3.11 -18.11
N ALA A 80 3.11 -3.71 -19.04
CA ALA A 80 2.52 -4.30 -20.23
C ALA A 80 1.60 -5.48 -19.83
N PRO A 81 0.65 -5.87 -20.71
CA PRO A 81 -0.20 -7.04 -20.47
C PRO A 81 0.61 -8.26 -20.06
N ASN A 82 0.18 -8.93 -18.99
CA ASN A 82 0.88 -10.07 -18.41
C ASN A 82 -0.13 -11.10 -17.87
N SER A 83 0.35 -12.31 -17.61
CA SER A 83 -0.46 -13.44 -17.13
C SER A 83 -0.99 -13.26 -15.70
N SER A 84 -0.43 -12.32 -14.94
CA SER A 84 -0.84 -12.05 -13.56
C SER A 84 -1.91 -10.96 -13.47
N ASN A 85 -2.37 -10.43 -14.61
CA ASN A 85 -3.36 -9.36 -14.69
C ASN A 85 -2.93 -8.06 -13.96
N LEU A 86 -1.63 -7.89 -13.73
CA LEU A 86 -1.10 -6.70 -13.07
C LEU A 86 -1.09 -5.54 -14.07
N LEU A 87 -1.74 -4.44 -13.72
CA LEU A 87 -1.83 -3.23 -14.53
C LEU A 87 -0.76 -2.22 -14.10
N ALA A 88 -0.65 -2.00 -12.80
CA ALA A 88 0.29 -1.06 -12.21
C ALA A 88 0.64 -1.48 -10.78
N ILE A 89 1.76 -0.97 -10.29
CA ILE A 89 2.11 -0.94 -8.86
C ILE A 89 2.23 0.53 -8.46
N VAL A 90 1.66 0.88 -7.31
CA VAL A 90 1.88 2.15 -6.65
C VAL A 90 2.81 1.90 -5.47
N GLU A 91 3.91 2.63 -5.42
CA GLU A 91 4.94 2.51 -4.38
C GLU A 91 4.94 3.82 -3.60
N CYS A 92 4.66 3.77 -2.30
CA CYS A 92 4.71 4.93 -1.41
C CYS A 92 5.79 4.72 -0.35
N VAL A 93 6.71 5.67 -0.22
CA VAL A 93 7.78 5.64 0.78
C VAL A 93 7.35 6.49 1.96
N ILE A 94 7.05 5.86 3.09
CA ILE A 94 6.53 6.51 4.29
C ILE A 94 7.62 6.52 5.37
N PRO A 95 8.03 7.71 5.87
CA PRO A 95 8.99 7.78 6.95
C PRO A 95 8.43 7.20 8.25
N ALA A 96 9.25 6.44 8.95
CA ALA A 96 9.08 6.04 10.34
C ALA A 96 9.48 7.18 11.29
N LEU A 97 9.08 7.07 12.56
CA LEU A 97 9.36 8.10 13.58
C LEU A 97 10.85 8.38 13.83
N ASN A 98 11.73 7.45 13.48
CA ASN A 98 13.18 7.60 13.59
C ASN A 98 13.85 8.04 12.27
N GLY A 99 13.06 8.35 11.23
CA GLY A 99 13.54 8.78 9.92
C GLY A 99 13.96 7.65 8.98
N ALA A 100 13.87 6.38 9.38
CA ALA A 100 13.96 5.26 8.43
C ALA A 100 12.70 5.19 7.56
N ASP A 101 12.80 4.55 6.40
CA ASP A 101 11.70 4.51 5.43
C ASP A 101 11.03 3.13 5.36
N VAL A 102 9.69 3.15 5.30
CA VAL A 102 8.85 1.97 5.06
C VAL A 102 8.22 2.10 3.68
N LEU A 103 8.47 1.12 2.82
CA LEU A 103 7.85 0.97 1.51
C LEU A 103 6.47 0.33 1.66
N VAL A 104 5.48 0.96 1.06
CA VAL A 104 4.11 0.46 0.97
C VAL A 104 3.74 0.29 -0.50
N GLU A 105 3.36 -0.92 -0.86
CA GLU A 105 3.08 -1.31 -2.24
C GLU A 105 1.58 -1.58 -2.42
N ILE A 106 0.99 -1.03 -3.47
CA ILE A 106 -0.41 -1.26 -3.85
C ILE A 106 -0.44 -1.82 -5.27
N ALA A 107 -0.91 -3.05 -5.42
CA ALA A 107 -1.13 -3.66 -6.72
C ALA A 107 -2.46 -3.22 -7.31
N VAL A 108 -2.41 -2.83 -8.58
CA VAL A 108 -3.57 -2.55 -9.40
C VAL A 108 -3.72 -3.70 -10.38
N THR A 109 -4.79 -4.48 -10.26
CA THR A 109 -5.10 -5.60 -11.16
C THR A 109 -6.31 -5.30 -12.04
N SER A 110 -6.41 -6.01 -13.16
CA SER A 110 -7.51 -5.84 -14.13
C SER A 110 -7.94 -7.18 -14.72
N ASP A 111 -9.21 -7.55 -14.57
CA ASP A 111 -9.80 -8.74 -15.21
C ASP A 111 -10.45 -8.43 -16.58
N GLY A 112 -10.19 -7.23 -17.10
CA GLY A 112 -10.75 -6.71 -18.35
C GLY A 112 -11.64 -5.51 -18.06
N SER A 113 -12.85 -5.76 -17.56
CA SER A 113 -13.83 -4.71 -17.23
C SER A 113 -13.71 -4.22 -15.79
N ASN A 114 -13.29 -5.08 -14.85
CA ASN A 114 -13.10 -4.70 -13.46
C ASN A 114 -11.63 -4.47 -13.16
N ARG A 115 -11.40 -3.55 -12.23
CA ARG A 115 -10.08 -3.21 -11.75
C ARG A 115 -10.11 -3.11 -10.24
N TYR A 116 -9.02 -3.53 -9.62
CA TYR A 116 -8.90 -3.56 -8.17
C TYR A 116 -7.58 -2.97 -7.74
N ALA A 117 -7.62 -2.11 -6.73
CA ALA A 117 -6.45 -1.70 -5.97
C ALA A 117 -6.43 -2.47 -4.65
N THR A 118 -5.33 -3.16 -4.39
CA THR A 118 -5.13 -4.02 -3.22
C THR A 118 -3.80 -3.64 -2.57
N LEU A 119 -3.78 -3.49 -1.24
CA LEU A 119 -2.51 -3.36 -0.52
C LEU A 119 -1.73 -4.67 -0.73
N GLU A 120 -0.56 -4.57 -1.36
CA GLU A 120 0.23 -5.72 -1.76
C GLU A 120 1.15 -6.13 -0.60
N GLN A 121 2.04 -5.23 -0.19
CA GLN A 121 3.13 -5.51 0.75
C GLN A 121 3.51 -4.24 1.54
N ILE A 122 4.03 -4.46 2.76
CA ILE A 122 4.70 -3.45 3.59
C ILE A 122 6.10 -3.98 3.90
N SER A 123 7.13 -3.18 3.66
CA SER A 123 8.53 -3.58 3.87
C SER A 123 9.42 -2.39 4.23
N VAL A 124 10.64 -2.64 4.70
CA VAL A 124 11.63 -1.58 4.94
C VAL A 124 12.37 -1.24 3.64
N VAL A 125 12.70 0.04 3.44
CA VAL A 125 13.59 0.45 2.32
C VAL A 125 15.03 0.16 2.75
N ASN A 126 15.75 -0.66 1.97
CA ASN A 126 17.16 -0.99 2.17
C ASN A 126 18.08 -0.12 1.32
#